data_AF-A0A977L0T8-F1
#
_entry.id   AF-A0A977L0T8-F1
#
_cell.length_a   1.000
_cell.length_b   1.000
_cell.length_c   1.000
_cell.angle_alpha   90.00
_cell.angle_beta   90.00
_cell.angle_gamma   90.00
#
_symmetry.space_group_name_H-M   'P 1'
#
loop_
_entity.id
_entity.type
_entity.pdbx_description
1 polymer ?
#
loop_
_entity_poly.entity_id
_entity_poly.type
_entity_poly.pdbx_seq_one_letter_code
_entity_poly.pdbx_strand_id
1 'polypeptide(L)'
;MEDFPTAKVWLYGQQVSVSYQCFEFHWDSPHQLVKFVLTQLPNGQRLILLSTDLCLTGPEIIAAYGLRFKIEVTFRQLIHLLGGFAYRFWLKALPTLPTWPSNLILPDYPQTVQTQILNKVEAFERFVNLHVIVLGLLQILSLELPQGIWANFPRWFRTLPSHGYPSERIAQLAIQHQAPMIFPQSPPSLLLPKFLAAKLDPFPSPDRLTLAA
;
A
#
# COMPACT_ATOMS: atom_id res chain seq x y z
N MET A 1 -13.63 15.59 -39.73
CA MET A 1 -13.30 15.20 -38.36
C MET A 1 -12.32 16.25 -37.88
N GLU A 2 -12.72 17.10 -36.95
CA GLU A 2 -11.77 18.09 -36.39
C GLU A 2 -10.62 17.33 -35.72
N ASP A 3 -9.40 17.64 -36.14
CA ASP A 3 -8.19 17.05 -35.58
C ASP A 3 -8.00 17.62 -34.16
N PHE A 4 -8.41 16.85 -33.15
CA PHE A 4 -8.15 17.19 -31.77
C PHE A 4 -6.65 17.32 -31.52
N PRO A 5 -6.20 18.30 -30.71
CA PRO A 5 -4.79 18.45 -30.40
C PRO A 5 -4.26 17.17 -29.73
N THR A 6 -3.03 16.83 -30.10
CA THR A 6 -2.34 15.66 -29.56
C THR A 6 -1.16 16.09 -28.70
N ALA A 7 -0.91 15.35 -27.62
CA ALA A 7 0.24 15.55 -26.75
C ALA A 7 0.86 14.21 -26.38
N LYS A 8 2.17 14.22 -26.11
CA LYS A 8 2.87 13.08 -25.53
C LYS A 8 2.86 13.20 -24.01
N VAL A 9 2.29 12.21 -23.34
CA VAL A 9 2.13 12.17 -21.88
C VAL A 9 2.79 10.92 -21.32
N TRP A 10 3.40 11.02 -20.14
CA TRP A 10 3.96 9.86 -19.45
C TRP A 10 2.85 9.11 -18.70
N LEU A 11 2.48 7.92 -19.18
CA LEU A 11 1.43 7.09 -18.61
C LEU A 11 1.97 5.68 -18.36
N TYR A 12 1.75 5.16 -17.16
CA TYR A 12 2.11 3.77 -16.79
C TYR A 12 3.57 3.38 -17.11
N GLY A 13 4.52 4.31 -16.96
CA GLY A 13 5.94 4.05 -17.17
C GLY A 13 6.40 4.14 -18.63
N GLN A 14 5.56 4.65 -19.54
CA GLN A 14 5.91 4.85 -20.94
C GLN A 14 5.36 6.18 -21.47
N GLN A 15 5.98 6.70 -22.53
CA GLN A 15 5.50 7.89 -23.20
C GLN A 15 4.42 7.52 -24.23
N VAL A 16 3.22 8.09 -24.07
CA VAL A 16 2.03 7.76 -24.85
C VAL A 16 1.50 9.02 -25.52
N SER A 17 1.20 8.93 -26.82
CA SER A 17 0.52 10.02 -27.54
C SER A 17 -0.99 9.94 -27.30
N VAL A 18 -1.59 11.00 -26.79
CA VAL A 18 -3.02 11.09 -26.51
C VAL A 18 -3.63 12.25 -27.29
N SER A 19 -4.86 12.10 -27.77
CA SER A 19 -5.66 13.24 -28.22
C SER A 19 -6.48 13.74 -27.05
N TYR A 20 -6.68 15.05 -26.98
CA TYR A 20 -7.43 15.65 -25.88
C TYR A 20 -8.11 16.94 -26.29
N GLN A 21 -9.07 17.38 -25.48
CA GLN A 21 -9.70 18.69 -25.57
C GLN A 21 -10.01 19.19 -24.17
N CYS A 22 -9.78 20.48 -23.94
CA CYS A 22 -10.01 21.12 -22.65
C CYS A 22 -11.18 22.10 -22.73
N PHE A 23 -11.98 22.14 -21.68
CA PHE A 23 -13.06 23.12 -21.48
C PHE A 23 -13.07 23.57 -20.03
N GLU A 24 -13.55 24.78 -19.78
CA GLU A 24 -13.75 25.28 -18.42
C GLU A 24 -15.24 25.56 -18.23
N PHE A 25 -15.85 24.85 -17.29
CA PHE A 25 -17.28 24.96 -17.00
C PHE A 25 -17.52 25.02 -15.49
N HIS A 26 -18.66 25.58 -15.10
CA HIS A 26 -19.15 25.45 -13.74
C HIS A 26 -19.68 24.04 -13.51
N TRP A 27 -19.28 23.43 -12.40
CA TRP A 27 -19.71 22.08 -12.01
C TRP A 27 -20.17 22.08 -10.56
N ASP A 28 -21.40 21.62 -10.31
CA ASP A 28 -22.08 21.50 -9.00
C ASP A 28 -22.36 22.85 -8.29
N SER A 29 -21.41 23.79 -8.31
CA SER A 29 -21.55 25.14 -7.80
C SER A 29 -21.46 26.18 -8.93
N PRO A 30 -22.30 27.23 -8.91
CA PRO A 30 -22.27 28.30 -9.92
C PRO A 30 -21.06 29.24 -9.75
N HIS A 31 -20.29 29.12 -8.67
CA HIS A 31 -19.22 30.08 -8.35
C HIS A 31 -17.81 29.59 -8.68
N GLN A 32 -17.63 28.29 -8.93
CA GLN A 32 -16.32 27.71 -9.17
C GLN A 32 -16.27 27.07 -10.56
N LEU A 33 -15.27 27.46 -11.34
CA LEU A 33 -14.95 26.81 -12.61
C LEU A 33 -14.12 25.57 -12.35
N VAL A 34 -14.34 24.55 -13.17
CA VAL A 34 -13.61 23.29 -13.19
C VAL A 34 -13.14 23.05 -14.62
N LYS A 35 -11.89 22.63 -14.77
CA LYS A 35 -11.33 22.27 -16.07
C LYS A 35 -11.70 20.83 -16.41
N PHE A 36 -12.47 20.67 -17.47
CA PHE A 36 -12.79 19.40 -18.10
C PHE A 36 -11.74 19.06 -19.12
N VAL A 37 -11.19 17.85 -19.06
CA VAL A 37 -10.24 17.31 -20.02
C VAL A 37 -10.82 16.03 -20.58
N LEU A 38 -11.31 16.10 -21.81
CA LEU A 38 -11.74 14.93 -22.57
C LEU A 38 -10.51 14.39 -23.26
N THR A 39 -10.17 13.13 -23.06
CA THR A 39 -9.01 12.52 -23.71
C THR A 39 -9.36 11.16 -24.30
N GLN A 40 -8.71 10.83 -25.42
CA GLN A 40 -8.75 9.51 -26.01
C GLN A 40 -7.32 8.94 -26.03
N LEU A 41 -7.17 7.78 -25.41
CA LEU A 41 -5.93 6.99 -25.40
C LEU A 41 -5.71 6.31 -26.77
N PRO A 42 -4.48 5.84 -27.09
CA PRO A 42 -4.20 5.17 -28.36
C PRO A 42 -5.04 3.93 -28.64
N ASN A 43 -5.46 3.23 -27.57
CA ASN A 43 -6.33 2.06 -27.66
C ASN A 43 -7.80 2.41 -27.96
N GLY A 44 -8.12 3.70 -28.18
CA GLY A 44 -9.47 4.20 -28.43
C GLY A 44 -10.28 4.47 -27.16
N GLN A 45 -9.75 4.19 -25.98
CA GLN A 45 -10.45 4.42 -24.72
C GLN A 45 -10.60 5.92 -24.46
N ARG A 46 -11.82 6.36 -24.17
CA ARG A 46 -12.17 7.74 -23.87
C ARG A 46 -12.32 7.95 -22.37
N LEU A 47 -11.78 9.04 -21.87
CA LEU A 47 -11.81 9.43 -20.46
C LEU A 47 -12.22 10.90 -20.36
N ILE A 48 -12.95 11.23 -19.30
CA ILE A 48 -13.25 12.61 -18.92
C ILE A 48 -12.62 12.81 -17.55
N LEU A 49 -11.67 13.74 -17.48
CA LEU A 49 -10.98 14.12 -16.26
C LEU A 49 -11.40 15.54 -15.87
N LEU A 50 -11.50 15.78 -14.57
CA LEU A 50 -11.85 17.08 -14.02
C LEU A 50 -10.72 17.54 -13.09
N SER A 51 -10.38 18.82 -13.16
CA SER A 51 -9.42 19.46 -12.25
C SER A 51 -10.00 20.75 -11.70
N THR A 52 -9.96 20.92 -10.38
CA THR A 52 -10.27 22.18 -9.71
C THR A 52 -9.15 23.21 -9.86
N ASP A 53 -7.93 22.76 -10.16
CA ASP A 53 -6.81 23.63 -10.51
C ASP A 53 -6.84 23.95 -12.00
N LEU A 54 -7.12 25.21 -12.32
CA LEU A 54 -7.18 25.74 -13.69
C LEU A 54 -5.79 26.10 -14.25
N CYS A 55 -4.74 26.11 -13.43
CA CYS A 55 -3.38 26.38 -13.91
C CYS A 55 -2.78 25.18 -14.64
N LEU A 56 -3.25 23.96 -14.33
CA LEU A 56 -2.77 22.74 -14.98
C LEU A 56 -3.22 22.65 -16.43
N THR A 57 -2.30 22.27 -17.31
CA THR A 57 -2.60 21.96 -18.71
C THR A 57 -3.29 20.61 -18.85
N GLY A 58 -4.00 20.38 -19.96
CA GLY A 58 -4.64 19.10 -20.25
C GLY A 58 -3.67 17.90 -20.13
N PRO A 59 -2.48 17.94 -20.77
CA PRO A 59 -1.47 16.89 -20.64
C PRO A 59 -1.01 16.63 -19.20
N GLU A 60 -0.85 17.68 -18.38
CA GLU A 60 -0.47 17.55 -16.97
C GLU A 60 -1.57 16.88 -16.14
N ILE A 61 -2.84 17.24 -16.36
CA ILE A 61 -3.99 16.60 -15.70
C ILE A 61 -4.05 15.11 -16.07
N ILE A 62 -3.86 14.78 -17.35
CA ILE A 62 -3.83 13.40 -17.83
C ILE A 62 -2.65 12.63 -17.19
N ALA A 63 -1.46 13.23 -17.13
CA ALA A 63 -0.28 12.64 -16.50
C ALA A 63 -0.51 12.38 -15.00
N ALA A 64 -1.05 13.38 -14.30
CA ALA A 64 -1.33 13.32 -12.87
C ALA A 64 -2.36 12.23 -12.55
N TYR A 65 -3.45 12.15 -13.33
CA TYR A 65 -4.40 11.04 -13.21
C TYR A 65 -3.73 9.69 -13.48
N GLY A 66 -2.83 9.64 -14.45
CA GLY A 66 -2.00 8.49 -14.75
C GLY A 66 -1.20 7.98 -13.55
N LEU A 67 -0.82 8.84 -12.58
CA LEU A 67 -0.14 8.44 -11.36
C LEU A 67 -1.04 7.74 -10.33
N ARG A 68 -2.38 7.82 -10.48
CA ARG A 68 -3.35 7.20 -9.55
C ARG A 68 -3.11 5.70 -9.38
N PHE A 69 -2.63 5.02 -10.44
CA PHE A 69 -2.34 3.57 -10.42
C PHE A 69 -1.38 3.14 -9.30
N LYS A 70 -0.57 4.08 -8.78
CA LYS A 70 0.31 3.82 -7.63
C LYS A 70 -0.48 3.38 -6.40
N ILE A 71 -1.74 3.81 -6.24
CA ILE A 71 -2.62 3.35 -5.17
C ILE A 71 -2.86 1.84 -5.27
N GLU A 72 -3.19 1.34 -6.46
CA GLU A 72 -3.36 -0.09 -6.72
C GLU A 72 -2.07 -0.88 -6.45
N VAL A 73 -0.91 -0.32 -6.79
CA VAL A 73 0.40 -0.92 -6.46
C VAL A 73 0.61 -0.97 -4.94
N THR A 74 0.31 0.12 -4.22
CA THR A 74 0.41 0.17 -2.76
C THR A 74 -0.51 -0.87 -2.09
N PHE A 75 -1.76 -1.00 -2.54
CA PHE A 75 -2.68 -2.04 -2.03
C PHE A 75 -2.16 -3.46 -2.30
N ARG A 76 -1.61 -3.70 -3.49
CA ARG A 76 -0.99 -4.99 -3.83
C ARG A 76 0.13 -5.33 -2.84
N GLN A 77 1.01 -4.38 -2.51
CA GLN A 77 2.09 -4.60 -1.54
C GLN A 77 1.55 -4.79 -0.13
N LEU A 78 0.57 -4.00 0.30
CA LEU A 78 -0.07 -4.20 1.61
C LEU A 78 -0.63 -5.62 1.76
N ILE A 79 -1.36 -6.11 0.75
CA ILE A 79 -2.00 -7.43 0.79
C ILE A 79 -0.96 -8.54 0.69
N HIS A 80 -0.11 -8.52 -0.35
CA HIS A 80 0.71 -9.67 -0.72
C HIS A 80 2.10 -9.68 -0.10
N LEU A 81 2.68 -8.53 0.23
CA LEU A 81 3.98 -8.46 0.88
C LEU A 81 3.85 -8.49 2.40
N LEU A 82 3.00 -7.63 2.95
CA LEU A 82 2.91 -7.45 4.40
C LEU A 82 1.74 -8.21 5.04
N GLY A 83 0.72 -8.58 4.29
CA GLY A 83 -0.49 -9.20 4.84
C GLY A 83 -1.33 -8.23 5.67
N GLY A 84 -1.36 -6.94 5.32
CA GLY A 84 -2.07 -5.89 6.06
C GLY A 84 -3.58 -6.07 6.21
N PHE A 85 -4.17 -7.01 5.47
CA PHE A 85 -5.58 -7.41 5.58
C PHE A 85 -5.77 -8.86 6.07
N ALA A 86 -4.69 -9.54 6.49
CA ALA A 86 -4.72 -10.92 6.97
C ALA A 86 -5.03 -11.03 8.48
N TYR A 87 -5.82 -10.09 9.02
CA TYR A 87 -6.21 -10.07 10.42
C TYR A 87 -7.24 -11.15 10.76
N ARG A 88 -7.29 -11.55 12.04
CA ARG A 88 -8.24 -12.54 12.57
C ARG A 88 -8.77 -12.11 13.94
N PHE A 89 -9.29 -10.89 14.05
CA PHE A 89 -9.83 -10.34 15.30
C PHE A 89 -11.29 -10.78 15.49
N TRP A 90 -11.47 -12.07 15.75
CA TRP A 90 -12.78 -12.66 16.01
C TRP A 90 -13.32 -12.21 17.37
N LEU A 91 -14.63 -11.92 17.43
CA LEU A 91 -15.29 -11.54 18.67
C LEU A 91 -16.21 -12.68 19.11
N LYS A 92 -15.85 -13.39 20.18
CA LYS A 92 -16.61 -14.53 20.70
C LYS A 92 -17.98 -14.16 21.27
N ALA A 93 -18.18 -12.89 21.65
CA ALA A 93 -19.44 -12.40 22.20
C ALA A 93 -20.56 -12.27 21.14
N LEU A 94 -20.22 -12.30 19.85
CA LEU A 94 -21.22 -12.30 18.79
C LEU A 94 -21.79 -13.71 18.59
N PRO A 95 -23.11 -13.85 18.44
CA PRO A 95 -23.71 -15.14 18.12
C PRO A 95 -23.23 -15.62 16.75
N THR A 96 -23.03 -16.94 16.62
CA THR A 96 -22.79 -17.56 15.32
C THR A 96 -24.09 -17.52 14.52
N LEU A 97 -24.09 -16.79 13.40
CA LEU A 97 -25.25 -16.72 12.51
C LEU A 97 -25.12 -17.77 11.40
N PRO A 98 -26.22 -18.45 11.03
CA PRO A 98 -26.21 -19.43 9.95
C PRO A 98 -26.04 -18.77 8.56
N THR A 99 -26.37 -17.48 8.46
CA THR A 99 -26.27 -16.68 7.24
C THR A 99 -25.66 -15.31 7.53
N TRP A 100 -25.11 -14.67 6.50
CA TRP A 100 -24.64 -13.29 6.61
C TRP A 100 -25.82 -12.36 6.91
N PRO A 101 -25.75 -11.55 7.98
CA PRO A 101 -26.80 -10.58 8.29
C PRO A 101 -26.80 -9.47 7.24
N SER A 102 -27.98 -9.01 6.85
CA SER A 102 -28.13 -7.91 5.88
C SER A 102 -27.67 -6.57 6.46
N ASN A 103 -27.94 -6.33 7.75
CA ASN A 103 -27.52 -5.15 8.49
C ASN A 103 -27.11 -5.52 9.92
N LEU A 104 -26.01 -4.95 10.39
CA LEU A 104 -25.60 -5.00 11.79
C LEU A 104 -25.65 -3.59 12.36
N ILE A 105 -26.67 -3.32 13.17
CA ILE A 105 -26.90 -2.01 13.79
C ILE A 105 -26.31 -2.05 15.20
N LEU A 106 -25.29 -1.23 15.45
CA LEU A 106 -24.54 -1.25 16.71
C LEU A 106 -25.43 -1.03 17.97
N PRO A 107 -26.39 -0.07 17.96
CA PRO A 107 -27.32 0.13 19.08
C PRO A 107 -28.15 -1.09 19.53
N ASP A 108 -28.35 -2.08 18.67
CA ASP A 108 -29.19 -3.25 18.98
C ASP A 108 -28.51 -4.22 19.97
N TYR A 109 -27.20 -4.05 20.19
CA TYR A 109 -26.42 -4.88 21.09
C TYR A 109 -26.36 -4.30 22.52
N PRO A 110 -26.19 -5.13 23.56
CA PRO A 110 -25.91 -4.63 24.91
C PRO A 110 -24.65 -3.75 24.92
N GLN A 111 -24.61 -2.74 25.79
CA GLN A 111 -23.47 -1.79 25.88
C GLN A 111 -22.12 -2.49 26.00
N THR A 112 -22.04 -3.58 26.77
CA THR A 112 -20.81 -4.38 26.94
C THR A 112 -20.32 -4.99 25.62
N VAL A 113 -21.24 -5.47 24.77
CA VAL A 113 -20.93 -6.02 23.45
C VAL A 113 -20.60 -4.90 22.47
N GLN A 114 -21.28 -3.75 22.55
CA GLN A 114 -20.96 -2.57 21.73
C GLN A 114 -19.50 -2.13 21.94
N THR A 115 -19.06 -2.01 23.20
CA THR A 115 -17.66 -1.66 23.52
C THR A 115 -16.68 -2.67 22.91
N GLN A 116 -16.99 -3.97 22.96
CA GLN A 116 -16.12 -4.99 22.37
C GLN A 116 -16.09 -4.92 20.83
N ILE A 117 -17.20 -4.61 20.19
CA ILE A 117 -17.26 -4.38 18.73
C ILE A 117 -16.39 -3.18 18.36
N LEU A 118 -16.51 -2.07 19.09
CA LEU A 118 -15.70 -0.87 18.85
C LEU A 118 -14.20 -1.15 19.03
N ASN A 119 -13.81 -1.84 20.10
CA ASN A 119 -12.41 -2.25 20.32
C ASN A 119 -11.87 -3.14 19.18
N LYS A 120 -12.73 -4.01 18.63
CA LYS A 120 -12.38 -4.84 17.48
C LYS A 120 -12.20 -4.01 16.20
N VAL A 121 -13.07 -3.04 15.93
CA VAL A 121 -12.94 -2.12 14.79
C VAL A 121 -11.65 -1.32 14.93
N GLU A 122 -11.40 -0.76 16.10
CA GLU A 122 -10.15 -0.05 16.41
C GLU A 122 -8.92 -0.94 16.19
N ALA A 123 -8.98 -2.21 16.59
CA ALA A 123 -7.90 -3.17 16.32
C ALA A 123 -7.66 -3.37 14.82
N PHE A 124 -8.72 -3.45 13.99
CA PHE A 124 -8.58 -3.52 12.52
C PHE A 124 -7.92 -2.27 11.96
N GLU A 125 -8.40 -1.09 12.34
CA GLU A 125 -7.88 0.20 11.88
C GLU A 125 -6.40 0.36 12.24
N ARG A 126 -6.04 0.10 13.50
CA ARG A 126 -4.65 0.15 13.97
C ARG A 126 -3.77 -0.87 13.25
N PHE A 127 -4.26 -2.09 13.03
CA PHE A 127 -3.51 -3.13 12.31
C PHE A 127 -3.20 -2.69 10.89
N VAL A 128 -4.20 -2.23 10.12
CA VAL A 128 -4.00 -1.75 8.74
C VAL A 128 -3.08 -0.53 8.72
N ASN A 129 -3.30 0.45 9.61
CA ASN A 129 -2.49 1.67 9.67
C ASN A 129 -1.00 1.36 9.94
N LEU A 130 -0.70 0.47 10.88
CA LEU A 130 0.68 0.03 11.13
C LEU A 130 1.32 -0.59 9.89
N HIS A 131 0.57 -1.37 9.10
CA HIS A 131 1.10 -1.95 7.85
C HIS A 131 1.35 -0.88 6.78
N VAL A 132 0.51 0.14 6.70
CA VAL A 132 0.71 1.30 5.80
C VAL A 132 1.98 2.07 6.18
N ILE A 133 2.17 2.34 7.47
CA ILE A 133 3.39 3.01 7.97
C ILE A 133 4.63 2.17 7.65
N VAL A 134 4.59 0.87 7.93
CA VAL A 134 5.71 -0.03 7.62
C VAL A 134 6.01 -0.06 6.13
N LEU A 135 4.99 -0.12 5.26
CA LEU A 135 5.21 -0.08 3.81
C LEU A 135 5.89 1.22 3.37
N GLY A 136 5.43 2.36 3.88
CA GLY A 136 6.06 3.66 3.60
C GLY A 136 7.52 3.72 4.07
N LEU A 137 7.82 3.19 5.25
CA LEU A 137 9.20 3.09 5.75
C LEU A 137 10.07 2.21 4.86
N LEU A 138 9.56 1.06 4.41
CA LEU A 138 10.29 0.18 3.48
C LEU A 138 10.59 0.87 2.15
N GLN A 139 9.65 1.67 1.64
CA GLN A 139 9.83 2.46 0.42
C GLN A 139 10.91 3.53 0.60
N ILE A 140 10.85 4.29 1.70
CA ILE A 140 11.87 5.30 2.02
C ILE A 140 13.25 4.65 2.15
N LEU A 141 13.38 3.56 2.90
CA LEU A 141 14.66 2.86 3.06
C LEU A 141 15.20 2.33 1.72
N SER A 142 14.31 1.88 0.83
CA SER A 142 14.70 1.41 -0.50
C SER A 142 15.24 2.54 -1.37
N LEU A 143 14.67 3.74 -1.26
CA LEU A 143 15.07 4.91 -2.05
C LEU A 143 16.29 5.63 -1.47
N GLU A 144 16.32 5.83 -0.16
CA GLU A 144 17.33 6.66 0.52
C GLU A 144 18.58 5.86 0.93
N LEU A 145 18.45 4.56 1.23
CA LEU A 145 19.55 3.72 1.73
C LEU A 145 19.79 2.46 0.88
N PRO A 146 19.79 2.53 -0.48
CA PRO A 146 19.84 1.34 -1.33
C PRO A 146 21.11 0.51 -1.11
N GLN A 147 22.28 1.14 -0.97
CA GLN A 147 23.55 0.44 -0.75
C GLN A 147 23.56 -0.32 0.58
N GLY A 148 23.03 0.29 1.65
CA GLY A 148 22.91 -0.33 2.96
C GLY A 148 21.98 -1.54 2.94
N ILE A 149 20.85 -1.44 2.23
CA ILE A 149 19.92 -2.55 2.04
C ILE A 149 20.59 -3.69 1.26
N TRP A 150 21.27 -3.41 0.14
CA TRP A 150 21.94 -4.44 -0.65
C TRP A 150 23.07 -5.14 0.11
N ALA A 151 23.88 -4.40 0.88
CA ALA A 151 24.97 -4.96 1.65
C ALA A 151 24.50 -5.95 2.73
N ASN A 152 23.28 -5.78 3.25
CA ASN A 152 22.72 -6.60 4.31
C ASN A 152 21.65 -7.58 3.82
N PHE A 153 21.44 -7.66 2.50
CA PHE A 153 20.47 -8.56 1.92
C PHE A 153 20.97 -10.02 2.08
N PRO A 154 20.22 -10.90 2.77
CA PRO A 154 20.70 -12.23 3.16
C PRO A 154 20.71 -13.26 2.02
N ARG A 155 20.32 -12.86 0.81
CA ARG A 155 20.21 -13.77 -0.34
C ARG A 155 21.06 -13.25 -1.48
N TRP A 156 21.21 -14.09 -2.49
CA TRP A 156 21.99 -13.77 -3.68
C TRP A 156 21.10 -13.61 -4.91
N PHE A 157 21.42 -12.63 -5.75
CA PHE A 157 20.84 -12.46 -7.08
C PHE A 157 21.95 -12.51 -8.12
N ARG A 158 21.71 -13.23 -9.22
CA ARG A 158 22.64 -13.26 -10.36
C ARG A 158 22.74 -11.90 -11.06
N THR A 159 21.65 -11.15 -11.09
CA THR A 159 21.56 -9.83 -11.76
C THR A 159 20.80 -8.87 -10.86
N LEU A 160 21.39 -7.70 -10.60
CA LEU A 160 20.72 -6.61 -9.89
C LEU A 160 19.85 -5.79 -10.85
N PRO A 161 18.80 -5.12 -10.35
CA PRO A 161 18.00 -4.20 -11.16
C PRO A 161 18.88 -3.10 -11.77
N SER A 162 18.65 -2.76 -13.03
CA SER A 162 19.43 -1.73 -13.74
C SER A 162 19.33 -0.34 -13.08
N HIS A 163 18.20 -0.05 -12.44
CA HIS A 163 17.98 1.18 -11.69
C HIS A 163 18.65 1.20 -10.30
N GLY A 164 19.27 0.11 -9.85
CA GLY A 164 20.02 0.03 -8.59
C GLY A 164 19.18 0.04 -7.31
N TYR A 165 17.93 0.50 -7.32
CA TYR A 165 17.06 0.49 -6.14
C TYR A 165 16.52 -0.91 -5.78
N PRO A 166 16.56 -1.33 -4.49
CA PRO A 166 15.87 -2.52 -4.02
C PRO A 166 14.34 -2.33 -4.00
N SER A 167 13.60 -3.43 -3.99
CA SER A 167 12.14 -3.40 -3.75
C SER A 167 11.82 -3.44 -2.24
N GLU A 168 10.58 -3.15 -1.87
CA GLU A 168 10.16 -3.19 -0.46
C GLU A 168 10.37 -4.58 0.18
N ARG A 169 10.27 -5.65 -0.63
CA ARG A 169 10.57 -7.01 -0.18
C ARG A 169 12.04 -7.22 0.14
N ILE A 170 12.93 -6.66 -0.67
CA ILE A 170 14.38 -6.75 -0.46
C ILE A 170 14.75 -5.96 0.79
N ALA A 171 14.21 -4.75 0.96
CA ALA A 171 14.38 -3.97 2.17
C ALA A 171 13.86 -4.71 3.41
N GLN A 172 12.67 -5.29 3.34
CA GLN A 172 12.11 -6.09 4.44
C GLN A 172 13.04 -7.24 4.84
N LEU A 173 13.54 -8.01 3.87
CA LEU A 173 14.43 -9.14 4.14
C LEU A 173 15.78 -8.71 4.72
N ALA A 174 16.34 -7.59 4.25
CA ALA A 174 17.58 -7.05 4.79
C ALA A 174 17.42 -6.62 6.26
N ILE A 175 16.33 -5.91 6.60
CA ILE A 175 16.05 -5.49 7.98
C ILE A 175 15.79 -6.71 8.87
N GLN A 176 15.02 -7.69 8.39
CA GLN A 176 14.76 -8.93 9.12
C GLN A 176 16.04 -9.71 9.42
N HIS A 177 16.98 -9.74 8.47
CA HIS A 177 18.29 -10.36 8.69
C HIS A 177 19.11 -9.65 9.77
N GLN A 178 18.96 -8.33 9.89
CA GLN A 178 19.62 -7.53 10.92
C GLN A 178 18.88 -7.52 12.27
N ALA A 179 17.69 -8.12 12.37
CA ALA A 179 16.88 -8.12 13.58
C ALA A 179 17.62 -8.62 14.84
N PRO A 180 18.47 -9.67 14.79
CA PRO A 180 19.26 -10.11 15.95
C PRO A 180 20.22 -9.05 16.48
N MET A 181 20.69 -8.14 15.62
CA MET A 181 21.58 -7.04 16.01
C MET A 181 20.80 -5.81 16.48
N ILE A 182 19.63 -5.55 15.88
CA ILE A 182 18.80 -4.37 16.16
C ILE A 182 18.01 -4.52 17.46
N PHE A 183 17.37 -5.67 17.67
CA PHE A 183 16.46 -5.86 18.80
C PHE A 183 17.12 -5.75 20.19
N PRO A 184 18.35 -6.25 20.43
CA PRO A 184 19.04 -6.04 21.71
C PRO A 184 19.35 -4.58 22.03
N GLN A 185 19.45 -3.72 21.01
CA GLN A 185 19.72 -2.29 21.16
C GLN A 185 18.43 -1.48 21.45
N SER A 186 17.27 -2.14 21.44
CA SER A 186 15.99 -1.46 21.66
C SER A 186 15.83 -0.99 23.11
N PRO A 187 15.21 0.19 23.35
CA PRO A 187 14.98 0.68 24.71
C PRO A 187 14.18 -0.33 25.56
N PRO A 188 14.55 -0.53 26.84
CA PRO A 188 13.88 -1.50 27.72
C PRO A 188 12.43 -1.11 28.06
N SER A 189 12.02 0.13 27.78
CA SER A 189 10.64 0.60 27.90
C SER A 189 9.70 0.01 26.86
N LEU A 190 10.23 -0.54 25.76
CA LEU A 190 9.42 -1.16 24.73
C LEU A 190 8.97 -2.56 25.18
N LEU A 191 7.76 -2.96 24.79
CA LEU A 191 7.26 -4.32 25.03
C LEU A 191 7.93 -5.37 24.14
N LEU A 192 8.83 -4.96 23.24
CA LEU A 192 9.47 -5.82 22.26
C LEU A 192 10.19 -7.03 22.89
N PRO A 193 11.00 -6.90 23.95
CA PRO A 193 11.65 -8.06 24.59
C PRO A 193 10.63 -9.05 25.16
N LYS A 194 9.51 -8.57 25.72
CA LYS A 194 8.43 -9.43 26.24
C LYS A 194 7.74 -10.19 25.10
N PHE A 195 7.49 -9.53 23.97
CA PHE A 195 6.90 -10.17 22.79
C PHE A 195 7.83 -11.20 22.14
N LEU A 196 9.14 -10.90 22.05
CA LEU A 196 10.12 -11.84 21.52
C LEU A 196 10.24 -13.08 22.42
N ALA A 197 10.33 -12.90 23.74
CA ALA A 197 10.37 -14.02 24.69
C ALA A 197 9.10 -14.90 24.63
N ALA A 198 7.93 -14.30 24.37
CA ALA A 198 6.66 -15.04 24.25
C ALA A 198 6.44 -15.73 22.90
N LYS A 199 7.13 -15.30 21.83
CA LYS A 199 7.00 -15.86 20.47
C LYS A 199 8.15 -16.77 20.07
N LEU A 200 9.30 -16.67 20.72
CA LEU A 200 10.45 -17.54 20.52
C LEU A 200 10.28 -18.82 21.35
N ASP A 201 9.27 -19.64 21.04
CA ASP A 201 9.55 -21.07 21.07
C ASP A 201 10.58 -21.32 19.95
N PRO A 202 11.71 -21.97 20.22
CA PRO A 202 12.72 -22.19 19.19
C PRO A 202 12.08 -23.03 18.07
N PHE A 203 11.85 -22.41 16.92
CA PHE A 203 11.61 -23.17 15.70
C PHE A 203 12.77 -24.15 15.56
N PRO A 204 12.53 -25.47 15.48
CA PRO A 204 13.61 -26.39 15.16
C PRO A 204 14.19 -25.95 13.82
N SER A 205 15.50 -25.70 13.81
CA SER A 205 16.26 -25.47 12.58
C SER A 205 15.87 -26.54 11.56
N PRO A 206 15.43 -26.17 10.33
CA PRO A 206 15.14 -27.16 9.29
C PRO A 206 16.38 -27.97 8.88
N ASP A 207 17.59 -27.54 9.27
CA ASP A 207 18.84 -28.18 8.88
C ASP A 207 19.70 -28.50 10.11
N ARG A 208 19.41 -29.63 10.73
CA ARG A 208 20.45 -30.54 11.26
C ARG A 208 19.99 -31.96 10.98
N LEU A 209 20.04 -32.35 9.70
CA LEU A 209 20.26 -33.75 9.38
C LEU A 209 21.64 -34.10 9.94
N THR A 210 21.66 -34.68 11.13
CA THR A 210 22.80 -35.47 11.60
C THR A 210 23.00 -36.59 10.60
N LEU A 211 23.91 -36.40 9.64
CA LEU A 211 24.52 -37.49 8.91
C LEU A 211 25.34 -38.30 9.91
N ALA A 212 24.69 -39.30 10.51
CA ALA A 212 25.34 -40.31 11.33
C ALA A 212 25.21 -41.66 10.61
N ALA A 213 26.40 -42.21 10.30
CA ALA A 213 26.76 -43.52 9.76
C ALA A 213 26.31 -43.85 8.33
#